data_AF-A0A3N5KZJ3-F1
#
_entry.id   AF-A0A3N5KZJ3-F1
#
_cell.length_a   1.000
_cell.length_b   1.000
_cell.length_c   1.000
_cell.angle_alpha   90.00
_cell.angle_beta   90.00
_cell.angle_gamma   90.00
#
_symmetry.space_group_name_H-M   'P 1'
#
loop_
_entity.id
_entity.type
_entity.pdbx_description
1 polymer ?
#
loop_
_entity_poly.entity_id
_entity_poly.type
_entity_poly.pdbx_seq_one_letter_code
_entity_poly.pdbx_strand_id
1 'polypeptide(L)'
;PCVKTCPTGATWTEADGIVVIDYDWCIGCRCCMAACPYGARHFNWTRPAIPKDELNPATHYLGNRPRPQGVVEKCTFCIQRARNGRYPACVEVCPAGARKFGNLLDPASEIRYIIENKRVLVLKEELNTLPKFFYFYGT
;
A
#
# COMPACT_ATOMS: atom_id res chain seq x y z
N PRO A 1 -12.12 -1.43 6.10
CA PRO A 1 -13.39 -1.40 5.31
C PRO A 1 -13.24 -2.05 3.92
N CYS A 2 -12.25 -1.64 3.12
CA CYS A 2 -12.07 -2.11 1.73
C CYS A 2 -11.82 -3.64 1.57
N VAL A 3 -11.24 -4.30 2.57
CA VAL A 3 -11.11 -5.78 2.62
C VAL A 3 -12.47 -6.45 2.77
N LYS A 4 -13.27 -6.00 3.75
CA LYS A 4 -14.56 -6.61 4.10
C LYS A 4 -15.59 -6.57 2.97
N THR A 5 -15.51 -5.58 2.09
CA THR A 5 -16.49 -5.39 1.00
C THR A 5 -16.15 -6.18 -0.27
N CYS A 6 -15.00 -6.84 -0.34
CA CYS A 6 -14.61 -7.56 -1.56
C CYS A 6 -15.37 -8.88 -1.66
N PRO A 7 -16.25 -9.07 -2.66
CA PRO A 7 -17.09 -10.26 -2.75
C PRO A 7 -16.31 -11.53 -3.09
N THR A 8 -15.15 -11.40 -3.75
CA THR A 8 -14.32 -12.54 -4.18
C THR A 8 -13.15 -12.83 -3.25
N GLY A 9 -12.97 -12.04 -2.17
CA GLY A 9 -11.79 -12.17 -1.32
C GLY A 9 -10.46 -11.76 -1.96
N ALA A 10 -10.48 -11.10 -3.13
CA ALA A 10 -9.28 -10.67 -3.85
C ALA A 10 -8.42 -9.62 -3.10
N THR A 11 -8.86 -9.10 -1.96
CA THR A 11 -8.07 -8.19 -1.11
C THR A 11 -8.18 -8.63 0.34
N TRP A 12 -7.05 -8.76 1.01
CA TRP A 12 -6.94 -9.19 2.41
C TRP A 12 -5.82 -8.43 3.12
N THR A 13 -5.66 -8.71 4.41
CA THR A 13 -4.56 -8.18 5.23
C THR A 13 -3.56 -9.30 5.46
N GLU A 14 -2.31 -9.09 5.10
CA GLU A 14 -1.20 -10.00 5.35
C GLU A 14 -0.86 -10.04 6.85
N ALA A 15 -0.08 -11.04 7.28
CA ALA A 15 0.33 -11.22 8.68
C ALA A 15 1.15 -10.03 9.22
N ASP A 16 1.87 -9.32 8.35
CA ASP A 16 2.63 -8.11 8.66
C ASP A 16 1.74 -6.82 8.70
N GLY A 17 0.43 -6.96 8.49
CA GLY A 17 -0.53 -5.86 8.51
C GLY A 17 -0.65 -5.11 7.17
N ILE A 18 0.09 -5.50 6.13
CA ILE A 18 -0.04 -4.89 4.81
C ILE A 18 -1.34 -5.40 4.16
N VAL A 19 -2.25 -4.48 3.84
CA VAL A 19 -3.40 -4.83 2.99
C VAL A 19 -2.85 -5.07 1.59
N VAL A 20 -3.30 -6.11 0.89
CA VAL A 20 -2.89 -6.48 -0.48
C VAL A 20 -4.10 -6.62 -1.41
N ILE A 21 -3.85 -6.69 -2.72
CA ILE A 21 -4.86 -7.04 -3.72
C ILE A 21 -4.21 -8.05 -4.66
N ASP A 22 -4.87 -9.16 -4.90
CA ASP A 22 -4.54 -10.07 -5.99
C ASP A 22 -5.23 -9.60 -7.26
N TYR A 23 -4.43 -9.29 -8.27
CA TYR A 23 -4.94 -8.80 -9.55
C TYR A 23 -5.58 -9.91 -10.38
N ASP A 24 -5.30 -11.20 -10.10
CA ASP A 24 -5.84 -12.32 -10.89
C ASP A 24 -7.26 -12.67 -10.41
N TRP A 25 -7.54 -12.46 -9.12
CA TRP A 25 -8.85 -12.73 -8.51
C TRP A 25 -9.76 -11.50 -8.50
N CYS A 26 -9.22 -10.31 -8.81
CA CYS A 26 -9.98 -9.08 -8.83
C CYS A 26 -10.94 -9.04 -10.02
N ILE A 27 -12.24 -9.15 -9.76
CA ILE A 27 -13.29 -9.05 -10.79
C ILE A 27 -13.66 -7.62 -11.19
N GLY A 28 -12.97 -6.60 -10.67
CA GLY A 28 -13.19 -5.23 -11.09
C GLY A 28 -14.50 -4.57 -10.64
N CYS A 29 -15.22 -5.11 -9.64
CA CYS A 29 -16.50 -4.57 -9.16
C CYS A 29 -16.42 -3.19 -8.48
N ARG A 30 -15.21 -2.71 -8.14
CA ARG A 30 -14.92 -1.39 -7.52
C ARG A 30 -15.58 -1.11 -6.16
N CYS A 31 -16.27 -2.06 -5.53
CA CYS A 31 -16.81 -1.90 -4.18
C CYS A 31 -15.74 -1.48 -3.16
N CYS A 32 -14.53 -2.04 -3.27
CA CYS A 32 -13.41 -1.67 -2.41
C CYS A 32 -12.94 -0.22 -2.57
N MET A 33 -13.14 0.39 -3.74
CA MET A 33 -12.84 1.81 -3.98
C MET A 33 -13.88 2.69 -3.28
N ALA A 34 -15.16 2.38 -3.45
CA ALA A 34 -16.25 3.09 -2.77
C ALA A 34 -16.13 3.01 -1.24
N ALA A 35 -15.71 1.86 -0.72
CA ALA A 35 -15.52 1.66 0.72
C ALA A 35 -14.22 2.29 1.28
N CYS A 36 -13.31 2.78 0.44
CA CYS A 36 -12.05 3.37 0.91
C CYS A 36 -12.24 4.86 1.20
N PRO A 37 -12.18 5.29 2.48
CA PRO A 37 -12.42 6.70 2.82
C PRO A 37 -11.29 7.65 2.39
N TYR A 38 -10.20 7.08 1.87
CA TYR A 38 -8.97 7.79 1.49
C TYR A 38 -8.82 7.96 -0.02
N GLY A 39 -9.70 7.35 -0.83
CA GLY A 39 -9.54 7.34 -2.29
C GLY A 39 -8.24 6.66 -2.78
N ALA A 40 -7.61 5.83 -1.94
CA ALA A 40 -6.27 5.27 -2.17
C ALA A 40 -6.25 4.00 -3.04
N ARG A 41 -7.33 3.75 -3.79
CA ARG A 41 -7.47 2.61 -4.70
C ARG A 41 -7.75 3.13 -6.10
N HIS A 42 -7.04 2.62 -7.08
CA HIS A 42 -7.13 3.07 -8.47
C HIS A 42 -7.59 1.92 -9.36
N PHE A 43 -8.40 2.22 -10.38
CA PHE A 43 -8.90 1.22 -11.32
C PHE A 43 -8.08 1.27 -12.62
N ASN A 44 -7.67 0.10 -13.11
CA ASN A 44 -6.97 -0.02 -14.38
C ASN A 44 -7.97 -0.04 -15.54
N TRP A 45 -8.18 1.13 -16.15
CA TRP A 45 -9.15 1.30 -17.25
C TRP A 45 -8.65 0.77 -18.59
N THR A 46 -7.35 0.84 -18.81
CA THR A 46 -6.70 0.52 -20.08
C THR A 46 -5.96 -0.81 -19.98
N ARG A 47 -5.78 -1.47 -21.13
CA ARG A 47 -4.87 -2.60 -21.24
C ARG A 47 -3.43 -2.08 -21.22
N PRO A 48 -2.54 -2.60 -20.36
CA PRO A 48 -1.15 -2.18 -20.37
C PRO A 48 -0.51 -2.56 -21.71
N ALA A 49 0.09 -1.59 -22.38
CA ALA A 49 0.91 -1.79 -23.57
C ALA A 49 2.37 -1.62 -23.16
N ILE A 50 3.00 -2.71 -22.71
CA ILE A 50 4.42 -2.74 -22.33
C ILE A 50 5.15 -3.57 -23.40
N PRO A 51 6.14 -3.01 -24.13
CA PRO A 51 6.96 -3.77 -25.05
C PRO A 51 7.61 -4.97 -24.35
N LYS A 52 7.74 -6.10 -25.06
CA LYS A 52 8.21 -7.37 -24.47
C LYS A 52 9.64 -7.25 -23.93
N ASP A 53 10.47 -6.46 -24.61
CA ASP A 53 11.86 -6.15 -24.27
C ASP A 53 12.00 -5.23 -23.04
N GLU A 54 10.99 -4.41 -22.75
CA GLU A 54 10.95 -3.56 -21.54
C GLU A 54 10.30 -4.25 -20.34
N LEU A 55 9.72 -5.43 -20.54
CA LEU A 55 9.02 -6.16 -19.49
C LEU A 55 10.01 -6.76 -18.51
N ASN A 56 9.96 -6.34 -17.25
CA ASN A 56 10.67 -7.01 -16.17
C ASN A 56 9.93 -8.30 -15.76
N PRO A 57 10.49 -9.50 -15.99
CA PRO A 57 9.85 -10.76 -15.58
C PRO A 57 9.96 -11.00 -14.07
N ALA A 58 10.95 -10.41 -13.40
CA ALA A 58 11.20 -10.56 -11.97
C ALA A 58 10.34 -9.57 -11.17
N THR A 59 9.05 -9.89 -11.03
CA THR A 59 8.09 -9.10 -10.25
C THR A 59 7.52 -9.91 -9.11
N HIS A 60 7.19 -9.22 -8.01
CA HIS A 60 6.52 -9.87 -6.89
C HIS A 60 5.04 -10.04 -7.18
N TYR A 61 4.49 -11.20 -6.84
CA TYR A 61 3.09 -11.56 -7.10
C TYR A 61 2.09 -10.49 -6.61
N LEU A 62 2.21 -10.06 -5.34
CA LEU A 62 1.35 -9.02 -4.74
C LEU A 62 1.90 -7.59 -4.88
N GLY A 63 2.91 -7.39 -5.73
CA GLY A 63 3.71 -6.17 -5.77
C GLY A 63 3.63 -5.41 -7.09
N ASN A 64 4.78 -5.27 -7.71
CA ASN A 64 5.03 -4.43 -8.89
C ASN A 64 4.76 -5.13 -10.23
N ARG A 65 3.95 -6.20 -10.26
CA ARG A 65 3.61 -6.89 -11.51
C ARG A 65 2.69 -6.01 -12.39
N PRO A 66 2.81 -6.08 -13.73
CA PRO A 66 1.86 -5.46 -14.65
C PRO A 66 0.42 -5.89 -14.34
N ARG A 67 -0.51 -4.94 -14.36
CA ARG A 67 -1.89 -5.17 -13.97
C ARG A 67 -2.77 -5.33 -15.22
N PRO A 68 -3.61 -6.38 -15.30
CA PRO A 68 -4.58 -6.48 -16.37
C PRO A 68 -5.57 -5.31 -16.39
N GLN A 69 -6.18 -5.08 -17.54
CA GLN A 69 -7.33 -4.18 -17.63
C GLN A 69 -8.46 -4.72 -16.73
N GLY A 70 -9.18 -3.82 -16.07
CA GLY A 70 -10.36 -4.17 -15.29
C GLY A 70 -10.11 -4.48 -13.82
N VAL A 71 -8.87 -4.38 -13.33
CA VAL A 71 -8.52 -4.70 -11.94
C VAL A 71 -8.26 -3.44 -11.11
N VAL A 72 -8.52 -3.52 -9.81
CA VAL A 72 -8.20 -2.44 -8.86
C VAL A 72 -6.78 -2.64 -8.31
N GLU A 73 -6.04 -1.55 -8.20
CA GLU A 73 -4.73 -1.49 -7.57
C GLU A 73 -4.70 -0.49 -6.41
N LYS A 74 -3.59 -0.53 -5.66
CA LYS A 74 -3.29 0.40 -4.56
C LYS A 74 -1.82 0.31 -4.18
N CYS A 75 -1.39 1.18 -3.27
CA CYS A 75 -0.14 1.01 -2.55
C CYS A 75 -0.14 -0.31 -1.74
N THR A 76 0.96 -1.06 -1.83
CA THR A 76 1.23 -2.30 -1.07
C THR A 76 2.50 -2.14 -0.22
N PHE A 77 2.85 -0.90 0.14
CA PHE A 77 4.10 -0.55 0.85
C PHE A 77 5.35 -1.15 0.20
N CYS A 78 5.33 -1.27 -1.12
CA CYS A 78 6.38 -1.93 -1.90
C CYS A 78 6.79 -3.26 -1.25
N ILE A 79 5.83 -4.15 -1.01
CA ILE A 79 6.03 -5.46 -0.38
C ILE A 79 7.26 -6.22 -0.92
N GLN A 80 7.53 -6.08 -2.22
CA GLN A 80 8.69 -6.65 -2.92
C GLN A 80 10.06 -6.11 -2.47
N ARG A 81 10.08 -4.97 -1.78
CA ARG A 81 11.26 -4.31 -1.22
C ARG A 81 11.28 -4.44 0.30
N ALA A 82 10.17 -4.09 0.93
CA ALA A 82 10.04 -4.03 2.39
C ALA A 82 10.37 -5.38 3.05
N ARG A 83 9.90 -6.50 2.47
CA ARG A 83 10.19 -7.85 3.00
C ARG A 83 11.64 -8.31 2.80
N ASN A 84 12.38 -7.63 1.92
CA ASN A 84 13.80 -7.89 1.66
C ASN A 84 14.71 -6.89 2.40
N GLY A 85 14.20 -6.24 3.46
CA GLY A 85 14.96 -5.28 4.27
C GLY A 85 15.27 -3.95 3.56
N ARG A 86 14.67 -3.70 2.40
CA ARG A 86 14.87 -2.45 1.65
C ARG A 86 13.69 -1.51 1.84
N TYR A 87 13.96 -0.21 1.89
CA TYR A 87 12.90 0.77 1.98
C TYR A 87 11.93 0.71 0.78
N PRO A 88 10.64 1.04 1.01
CA PRO A 88 9.72 1.29 -0.08
C PRO A 88 10.28 2.37 -1.02
N ALA A 89 10.03 2.23 -2.31
CA ALA A 89 10.62 3.11 -3.33
C ALA A 89 10.34 4.60 -3.05
N CYS A 90 9.15 4.89 -2.54
CA CYS A 90 8.72 6.25 -2.22
C CYS A 90 9.41 6.86 -0.98
N VAL A 91 9.95 6.03 -0.09
CA VAL A 91 10.74 6.43 1.08
C VAL A 91 12.18 6.64 0.64
N GLU A 92 12.75 5.68 -0.08
CA GLU A 92 14.13 5.71 -0.55
C GLU A 92 14.42 6.89 -1.49
N VAL A 93 13.48 7.25 -2.36
CA VAL A 93 13.65 8.36 -3.32
C VAL A 93 13.47 9.75 -2.69
N CYS A 94 12.93 9.86 -1.47
CA CYS A 94 12.52 11.15 -0.92
C CYS A 94 13.74 11.96 -0.44
N PRO A 95 14.13 13.05 -1.11
CA PRO A 95 15.34 13.80 -0.75
C PRO A 95 15.19 14.55 0.57
N ALA A 96 13.95 14.97 0.89
CA ALA A 96 13.64 15.73 2.10
C ALA A 96 13.46 14.85 3.35
N GLY A 97 13.50 13.51 3.22
CA GLY A 97 13.24 12.61 4.35
C GLY A 97 11.81 12.72 4.90
N ALA A 98 10.85 13.19 4.11
CA ALA A 98 9.47 13.43 4.55
C ALA A 98 8.70 12.14 4.84
N ARG A 99 9.12 10.99 4.30
CA ARG A 99 8.48 9.70 4.48
C ARG A 99 9.40 8.78 5.25
N LYS A 100 8.88 8.18 6.31
CA LYS A 100 9.60 7.25 7.19
C LYS A 100 8.83 5.94 7.24
N PHE A 101 9.52 4.81 7.26
CA PHE A 101 8.90 3.48 7.18
C PHE A 101 9.64 2.51 8.11
N GLY A 102 8.90 1.67 8.82
CA GLY A 102 9.48 0.73 9.77
C GLY A 102 8.46 -0.21 10.37
N ASN A 103 8.95 -1.13 11.19
CA ASN A 103 8.13 -2.10 11.90
C ASN A 103 7.55 -1.48 13.18
N LEU A 104 6.22 -1.33 13.25
CA LEU A 104 5.53 -0.77 14.42
C LEU A 104 5.70 -1.60 15.70
N LEU A 105 6.03 -2.88 15.56
CA LEU A 105 6.26 -3.80 16.68
C LEU A 105 7.69 -3.72 17.21
N ASP A 106 8.62 -3.11 16.46
CA ASP A 106 10.00 -2.91 16.89
C ASP A 106 10.13 -1.55 17.59
N PRO A 107 10.42 -1.53 18.91
CA PRO A 107 10.58 -0.29 19.66
C PRO A 107 11.74 0.58 19.17
N ALA A 108 12.76 -0.03 18.54
CA ALA A 108 13.93 0.69 18.01
C ALA A 108 13.71 1.26 16.61
N SER A 109 12.54 1.03 16.00
CA SER A 109 12.26 1.47 14.63
C SER A 109 12.06 2.99 14.52
N GLU A 110 12.42 3.55 13.36
CA GLU A 110 12.26 4.98 13.09
C GLU A 110 10.80 5.45 13.24
N ILE A 111 9.84 4.61 12.83
CA ILE A 111 8.41 4.92 12.99
C ILE A 111 8.00 4.96 14.46
N ARG A 112 8.57 4.09 15.31
CA ARG A 112 8.30 4.09 16.75
C ARG A 112 8.81 5.36 17.39
N TYR A 113 10.05 5.74 17.07
CA TYR A 113 10.63 6.99 17.53
C TYR A 113 9.74 8.20 17.17
N ILE A 114 9.24 8.25 15.93
CA ILE A 114 8.37 9.35 15.48
C ILE A 114 7.04 9.39 16.24
N ILE A 115 6.40 8.24 16.45
CA ILE A 115 5.13 8.17 17.18
C ILE A 115 5.29 8.60 18.64
N GLU A 116 6.44 8.31 19.26
CA GLU A 116 6.69 8.64 20.66
C GLU A 116 7.18 10.08 20.86
N ASN A 117 7.96 10.63 19.92
CA ASN A 117 8.68 11.89 20.11
C ASN A 117 8.16 13.05 19.27
N LYS A 118 7.28 12.82 18.30
CA LYS A 118 6.73 13.87 17.43
C LYS A 118 5.22 13.99 17.54
N ARG A 119 4.70 15.16 17.17
CA ARG A 119 3.26 15.34 17.02
C ARG A 119 2.79 14.56 15.79
N VAL A 120 1.89 13.60 16.02
CA VAL A 120 1.32 12.73 14.99
C VAL A 120 -0.17 13.00 14.82
N LEU A 121 -0.63 12.92 13.58
CA LEU A 121 -2.02 13.01 13.16
C LEU A 121 -2.39 11.71 12.43
N VAL A 122 -3.54 11.13 12.79
CA VAL A 122 -4.19 10.06 12.03
C VAL A 122 -5.24 10.69 11.12
N LEU A 123 -5.14 10.45 9.82
CA LEU A 123 -6.12 10.99 8.86
C LEU A 123 -7.46 10.27 9.01
N LYS A 124 -8.53 11.05 9.19
CA LYS A 124 -9.91 10.58 9.36
C LYS A 124 -10.06 9.60 10.53
N GLU A 125 -9.53 9.99 11.69
CA GLU A 125 -9.55 9.18 12.92
C GLU A 125 -10.98 8.82 13.34
N GLU A 126 -11.95 9.71 13.11
CA GLU A 126 -13.37 9.52 13.41
C GLU A 126 -13.99 8.29 12.73
N LEU A 127 -13.40 7.81 11.63
CA LEU A 127 -13.87 6.62 10.90
C LEU A 127 -13.35 5.30 11.49
N ASN A 128 -12.49 5.36 12.52
CA ASN A 128 -11.94 4.22 13.25
C ASN A 128 -11.44 3.07 12.35
N THR A 129 -10.75 3.41 11.25
CA THR A 129 -10.21 2.40 10.33
C THR A 129 -8.84 1.87 10.74
N LEU A 130 -8.24 2.43 11.79
CA LEU A 130 -6.95 2.09 12.37
C LEU A 130 -5.83 1.94 11.31
N PRO A 131 -5.60 2.98 10.47
CA PRO A 131 -4.63 2.90 9.37
C PRO A 131 -3.20 2.74 9.90
N LYS A 132 -2.36 2.04 9.13
CA LYS A 132 -0.90 1.94 9.38
C LYS A 132 -0.13 3.03 8.63
N PHE A 133 -0.70 4.23 8.59
CA PHE A 133 -0.14 5.39 7.90
C PHE A 133 -0.41 6.62 8.78
N PHE A 134 0.66 7.29 9.17
CA PHE A 134 0.64 8.36 10.14
C PHE A 134 1.25 9.61 9.52
N TYR A 135 0.63 10.77 9.75
CA TYR A 135 1.19 12.06 9.38
C TYR A 135 1.90 12.63 10.61
N PHE A 136 3.09 13.19 10.43
CA PHE A 136 3.80 13.85 11.52
C PHE A 136 4.22 15.24 11.08
N TYR A 137 4.33 16.15 12.03
CA TYR A 137 4.78 17.51 11.75
C TYR A 137 6.31 17.53 11.73
N GLY A 138 6.87 17.96 10.60
CA GLY A 138 8.29 18.29 10.48
C GLY A 138 8.60 19.52 11.34
N THR A 139 9.70 19.44 12.07
CA THR A 139 10.33 20.58 12.75
C THR A 139 11.20 21.33 11.76
#